data_AF-A0A410UX42-F1
#
_entry.id   AF-A0A410UX42-F1
#
_cell.length_a   1.000
_cell.length_b   1.000
_cell.length_c   1.000
_cell.angle_alpha   90.00
_cell.angle_beta   90.00
_cell.angle_gamma   90.00
#
_symmetry.space_group_name_H-M   'P 1'
#
loop_
_entity.id
_entity.type
_entity.pdbx_description
1 polymer ?
#
loop_
_entity_poly.entity_id
_entity_poly.type
_entity_poly.pdbx_seq_one_letter_code
_entity_poly.pdbx_strand_id
1 'polypeptide(L)'
;MAREFNIRFAGRPITVHAARKWLVGEAIPTQEKLRTLAQWLGVQAEWLRFGSGQQEQRMGGAGGDATERFDSADVKLIADLQRLDEHHRTIAREFIRLLVRMNRAKD
;
A
#
# COMPACT_ATOMS: atom_id res chain seq x y z
N MET A 1 11.38 6.63 -5.36
CA MET A 1 10.68 6.11 -6.56
C MET A 1 11.58 6.03 -7.79
N ALA A 2 11.91 7.16 -8.45
CA ALA A 2 12.65 7.15 -9.71
C ALA A 2 14.01 6.42 -9.64
N ARG A 3 14.80 6.66 -8.59
CA ARG A 3 16.09 6.00 -8.37
C ARG A 3 15.94 4.47 -8.32
N GLU A 4 15.07 3.98 -7.43
CA GLU A 4 14.84 2.55 -7.24
C GLU A 4 14.23 1.87 -8.47
N PHE A 5 13.37 2.57 -9.20
CA PHE A 5 12.84 2.10 -10.47
C PHE A 5 13.95 1.97 -11.52
N ASN A 6 14.80 3.00 -11.66
CA ASN A 6 15.87 3.01 -12.67
C ASN A 6 16.94 1.94 -12.43
N ILE A 7 17.16 1.53 -11.17
CA ILE A 7 18.06 0.41 -10.85
C ILE A 7 17.49 -0.93 -11.33
N ARG A 8 16.16 -1.07 -11.37
CA ARG A 8 15.45 -2.33 -11.70
C ARG A 8 14.95 -2.38 -13.14
N PHE A 9 14.97 -1.26 -13.85
CA PHE A 9 14.47 -1.16 -15.22
C PHE A 9 15.62 -1.12 -16.22
N ALA A 10 15.70 -2.14 -17.08
CA ALA A 10 16.74 -2.24 -18.12
C ALA A 10 16.54 -1.29 -19.31
N GLY A 11 15.36 -0.65 -19.43
CA GLY A 11 15.05 0.27 -20.51
C GLY A 11 15.46 1.72 -20.22
N ARG A 12 14.87 2.67 -20.95
CA ARG A 12 15.16 4.10 -20.74
C ARG A 12 14.80 4.52 -19.31
N PRO A 13 15.74 5.10 -18.55
CA PRO A 13 15.49 5.57 -17.20
C PRO A 13 14.39 6.64 -17.20
N ILE A 14 13.68 6.74 -16.09
CA ILE A 14 12.68 7.79 -15.87
C ILE A 14 13.27 8.94 -15.06
N THR A 15 12.72 10.13 -15.28
CA THR A 15 13.02 11.30 -14.46
C THR A 15 12.21 11.26 -13.16
N VAL A 16 12.67 12.03 -12.16
CA VAL A 16 11.92 12.23 -10.91
C VAL A 16 10.53 12.83 -11.20
N HIS A 17 10.45 13.74 -12.17
CA HIS A 17 9.20 14.35 -12.59
C HIS A 17 8.20 13.32 -13.15
N ALA A 18 8.65 12.40 -14.01
CA ALA A 18 7.79 11.32 -14.53
C ALA A 18 7.27 10.42 -13.39
N ALA A 19 8.13 10.05 -12.45
CA ALA A 19 7.73 9.27 -11.27
C ALA A 19 6.71 10.03 -10.40
N ARG A 20 6.88 11.34 -10.21
CA ARG A 20 5.89 12.18 -9.51
C ARG A 20 4.53 12.08 -10.19
N LYS A 21 4.46 12.29 -11.51
CA LYS A 21 3.20 12.24 -12.27
C LYS A 21 2.46 10.91 -12.12
N TRP A 22 3.18 9.79 -12.00
CA TRP A 22 2.56 8.49 -11.73
C TRP A 22 1.97 8.39 -10.33
N LEU A 23 2.69 8.86 -9.31
CA LEU A 23 2.24 8.80 -7.91
C LEU A 23 1.00 9.66 -7.65
N VAL A 24 0.89 10.80 -8.34
CA VAL A 24 -0.28 11.71 -8.21
C VAL A 24 -1.40 11.40 -9.20
N GLY A 25 -1.25 10.36 -10.05
CA GLY A 25 -2.24 9.99 -11.05
C GLY A 25 -2.35 10.94 -12.27
N GLU A 26 -1.43 11.89 -12.43
CA GLU A 26 -1.37 12.82 -13.57
C GLU A 26 -0.90 12.16 -14.88
N ALA A 27 -0.30 10.97 -14.81
CA ALA A 27 0.14 10.20 -15.99
C ALA A 27 0.15 8.69 -15.72
N ILE A 28 -0.16 7.89 -16.75
CA ILE A 28 -0.13 6.43 -16.69
C ILE A 28 1.22 5.91 -17.24
N PRO A 29 1.95 5.03 -16.53
CA PRO A 29 3.16 4.40 -17.05
C PRO A 29 2.89 3.53 -18.29
N THR A 30 3.90 3.32 -19.15
CA THR A 30 3.80 2.33 -20.23
C THR A 30 3.72 0.91 -19.68
N GLN A 31 3.24 -0.05 -20.49
CA GLN A 31 3.05 -1.44 -20.05
C GLN A 31 4.31 -2.08 -19.45
N GLU A 32 5.47 -1.90 -20.08
CA GLU A 32 6.74 -2.45 -19.57
C GLU A 32 7.15 -1.83 -18.24
N LYS A 33 6.99 -0.51 -18.10
CA LYS A 33 7.29 0.21 -16.87
C LYS A 33 6.32 -0.21 -15.75
N LEU A 34 5.05 -0.41 -16.10
CA LEU A 34 4.01 -0.85 -15.20
C LEU A 34 4.25 -2.29 -14.71
N ARG A 35 4.69 -3.21 -15.56
CA ARG A 35 5.14 -4.56 -15.15
C ARG A 35 6.33 -4.53 -14.20
N THR A 36 7.31 -3.66 -14.49
CA THR A 36 8.48 -3.50 -13.62
C THR A 36 8.10 -2.92 -12.25
N LEU A 37 7.15 -1.98 -12.24
CA LEU A 37 6.57 -1.45 -11.00
C LEU A 37 5.83 -2.52 -10.21
N ALA A 38 5.00 -3.32 -10.89
CA ALA A 38 4.25 -4.42 -10.31
C ALA A 38 5.18 -5.44 -9.63
N GLN A 39 6.23 -5.87 -10.33
CA GLN A 39 7.23 -6.80 -9.79
C GLN A 39 7.99 -6.21 -8.61
N TRP A 40 8.39 -4.94 -8.67
CA TRP A 40 9.10 -4.30 -7.56
C TRP A 40 8.21 -4.13 -6.32
N LEU A 41 6.95 -3.74 -6.50
CA LEU A 41 6.00 -3.51 -5.42
C LEU A 41 5.32 -4.79 -4.91
N GLY A 42 5.49 -5.93 -5.60
CA GLY A 42 4.84 -7.19 -5.26
C GLY A 42 3.32 -7.18 -5.46
N VAL A 43 2.83 -6.41 -6.44
CA VAL A 43 1.39 -6.27 -6.75
C VAL A 43 1.12 -6.63 -8.21
N GLN A 44 -0.15 -6.83 -8.58
CA GLN A 44 -0.55 -7.07 -9.97
C GLN A 44 -0.48 -5.79 -10.82
N ALA A 45 -0.10 -5.93 -12.08
CA ALA A 45 -0.08 -4.83 -13.05
C ALA A 45 -1.48 -4.22 -13.24
N GLU A 46 -2.49 -5.07 -13.34
CA GLU A 46 -3.90 -4.70 -13.50
C GLU A 46 -4.41 -3.89 -12.30
N TRP A 47 -3.93 -4.22 -11.09
CA TRP A 47 -4.23 -3.45 -9.90
C TRP A 47 -3.63 -2.04 -9.97
N LEU A 48 -2.39 -1.88 -10.44
CA LEU A 48 -1.77 -0.57 -10.65
C LEU A 48 -2.45 0.25 -11.75
N ARG A 49 -3.05 -0.41 -12.75
CA ARG A 49 -3.68 0.26 -13.90
C ARG A 49 -5.12 0.68 -13.63
N PHE A 50 -5.90 -0.17 -12.96
CA PHE A 50 -7.34 -0.03 -12.87
C PHE A 50 -7.85 0.09 -11.43
N GLY A 51 -7.03 -0.20 -10.42
CA GLY A 51 -7.45 -0.25 -9.01
C GLY A 51 -8.38 -1.42 -8.66
N SER A 52 -8.86 -2.18 -9.66
CA SER A 52 -9.70 -3.36 -9.52
C SER A 52 -8.93 -4.63 -9.90
N GLY A 53 -8.25 -5.23 -8.94
CA GLY A 53 -7.48 -6.47 -9.12
C GLY A 53 -7.76 -7.45 -7.99
N GLN A 54 -9.02 -7.85 -7.80
CA GLN A 54 -9.32 -9.06 -7.06
C GLN A 54 -9.57 -10.20 -8.03
N GLN A 55 -8.90 -11.32 -7.75
CA GLN A 55 -9.20 -12.67 -8.23
C GLN A 55 -8.55 -13.07 -9.57
N GLU A 56 -7.26 -13.36 -9.53
CA GLU A 56 -6.71 -14.58 -10.13
C GLU A 56 -5.35 -14.83 -9.46
N GLN A 57 -4.93 -16.09 -9.30
CA GLN A 57 -3.67 -16.54 -8.67
C GLN A 57 -3.68 -16.59 -7.12
N ARG A 58 -4.70 -17.26 -6.58
CA ARG A 58 -4.46 -18.21 -5.48
C ARG A 58 -4.01 -19.54 -6.09
N MET A 59 -2.73 -19.68 -6.43
CA MET A 59 -2.12 -21.00 -6.63
C MET A 59 -0.63 -20.92 -6.33
N GLY A 60 -0.24 -21.46 -5.18
CA GLY A 60 1.16 -21.78 -4.88
C GLY A 60 1.64 -21.36 -3.50
N GLY A 61 1.52 -22.26 -2.53
CA GLY A 61 2.53 -22.38 -1.48
C GLY A 61 2.21 -21.73 -0.13
N ALA A 62 2.06 -22.59 0.87
CA ALA A 62 1.90 -22.29 2.27
C ALA A 62 3.09 -21.52 2.89
N GLY A 63 2.81 -20.79 3.97
CA GLY A 63 3.80 -20.53 5.02
C GLY A 63 3.93 -19.07 5.45
N GLY A 64 3.08 -18.68 6.40
CA GLY A 64 3.25 -17.63 7.41
C GLY A 64 4.18 -16.44 7.13
N ASP A 65 3.60 -15.27 6.88
CA ASP A 65 3.64 -14.18 7.87
C ASP A 65 2.54 -13.16 7.51
N ALA A 66 1.50 -13.13 8.33
CA ALA A 66 0.33 -12.28 8.15
C ALA A 66 0.61 -10.89 8.75
N THR A 67 1.64 -10.20 8.27
CA THR A 67 1.82 -8.79 8.61
C THR A 67 0.82 -7.96 7.80
N GLU A 68 -0.40 -7.91 8.34
CA GLU A 68 -1.37 -6.81 8.31
C GLU A 68 -1.64 -6.21 6.92
N ARG A 69 -2.29 -7.01 6.06
CA ARG A 69 -2.99 -6.50 4.89
C ARG A 69 -4.27 -5.79 5.37
N PHE A 70 -4.22 -4.46 5.51
CA PHE A 70 -5.34 -3.63 5.95
C PHE A 70 -6.63 -3.99 5.22
N ASP A 71 -7.63 -4.43 5.98
CA ASP A 71 -8.95 -4.79 5.47
C ASP A 71 -9.75 -3.54 5.10
N SER A 72 -10.81 -3.69 4.31
CA SER A 72 -11.78 -2.62 4.04
C SER A 72 -12.31 -1.99 5.34
N ALA A 73 -12.39 -2.77 6.42
CA ALA A 73 -12.74 -2.30 7.76
C ALA A 73 -11.70 -1.31 8.34
N ASP A 74 -10.41 -1.55 8.15
CA ASP A 74 -9.34 -0.68 8.66
C ASP A 74 -9.32 0.66 7.93
N VAL A 75 -9.59 0.63 6.62
CA VAL A 75 -9.73 1.85 5.81
C VAL A 75 -10.91 2.69 6.28
N LYS A 76 -12.04 2.06 6.63
CA LYS A 76 -13.21 2.75 7.20
C LYS A 76 -12.91 3.33 8.58
N LEU A 77 -12.23 2.58 9.46
CA LEU A 77 -11.81 3.07 10.77
C LEU A 77 -10.92 4.31 10.67
N ILE A 78 -9.96 4.33 9.73
CA ILE A 78 -9.11 5.50 9.49
C ILE A 78 -9.95 6.69 9.02
N ALA A 79 -10.90 6.46 8.11
CA ALA A 79 -11.80 7.51 7.64
C ALA A 79 -12.67 8.08 8.77
N ASP A 80 -13.18 7.24 9.67
CA ASP A 80 -13.97 7.67 10.82
C ASP A 80 -13.14 8.46 11.83
N LEU A 81 -11.89 8.03 12.11
CA LEU A 81 -10.95 8.77 12.97
C LEU A 81 -10.60 10.16 12.44
N GLN A 82 -10.61 10.34 11.11
CA GLN A 82 -10.38 11.65 10.48
C GLN A 82 -11.59 12.60 10.65
N ARG A 83 -12.80 12.06 10.82
CA ARG A 83 -14.03 12.84 11.04
C ARG A 83 -14.22 13.31 12.48
N LEU A 84 -13.47 12.74 13.43
CA LEU A 84 -13.46 13.17 14.84
C LEU A 84 -12.69 14.49 15.02
N ASP A 85 -13.11 15.29 16.01
CA ASP A 85 -12.33 16.43 16.48
C ASP A 85 -11.04 15.99 17.20
N GLU A 86 -10.15 16.96 17.46
CA GLU A 86 -8.82 16.69 18.00
C GLU A 86 -8.86 16.06 19.41
N HIS A 87 -9.86 16.41 20.22
CA HIS A 87 -10.03 15.85 21.55
C HIS A 87 -10.44 14.37 21.47
N HIS A 88 -11.46 14.04 20.68
CA HIS A 88 -11.91 12.65 20.49
C HIS A 88 -10.86 11.78 19.78
N ARG A 89 -10.12 12.34 18.82
CA ARG A 89 -9.01 11.64 18.15
C ARG A 89 -7.88 11.29 19.11
N THR A 90 -7.57 12.19 20.05
CA THR A 90 -6.57 11.94 21.09
C THR A 90 -7.00 10.78 21.98
N ILE A 91 -8.25 10.77 22.44
CA ILE A 91 -8.80 9.67 23.25
C ILE A 91 -8.71 8.33 22.50
N ALA A 92 -9.12 8.29 21.23
CA ALA A 92 -9.07 7.05 20.44
C ALA A 92 -7.64 6.52 20.28
N ARG A 93 -6.66 7.39 20.03
CA ARG A 93 -5.23 7.01 19.92
C ARG A 93 -4.66 6.49 21.24
N GLU A 94 -5.02 7.08 22.37
CA GLU A 94 -4.60 6.59 23.69
C GLU A 94 -5.24 5.23 23.99
N PHE A 95 -6.51 5.04 23.65
CA PHE A 95 -7.20 3.77 23.84
C PHE A 95 -6.58 2.64 23.02
N ILE A 96 -6.27 2.88 21.74
CA ILE A 96 -5.55 1.92 20.87
C ILE A 96 -4.19 1.58 21.48
N ARG A 97 -3.42 2.57 21.95
CA ARG A 97 -2.13 2.34 22.60
C ARG A 97 -2.26 1.49 23.87
N LEU A 98 -3.27 1.73 24.69
CA LEU A 98 -3.57 0.93 25.88
C LEU A 98 -3.92 -0.52 25.52
N LEU A 99 -4.77 -0.74 24.53
CA LEU A 99 -5.15 -2.09 24.06
C LEU A 99 -3.94 -2.87 23.54
N VAL A 100 -3.07 -2.24 22.73
CA VAL A 100 -1.84 -2.87 22.23
C VAL A 100 -0.92 -3.26 23.38
N ARG A 101 -0.77 -2.38 24.38
CA ARG A 101 0.05 -2.66 25.57
C ARG A 101 -0.53 -3.82 26.39
N MET A 102 -1.85 -3.87 26.57
CA MET A 102 -2.52 -4.95 27.29
C MET A 102 -2.41 -6.30 26.57
N ASN A 103 -2.47 -6.30 25.24
CA ASN A 103 -2.30 -7.52 24.45
C ASN A 103 -0.90 -8.11 24.65
N ARG A 104 0.14 -7.27 24.61
CA ARG A 104 1.54 -7.69 24.83
C ARG A 104 1.86 -8.11 26.26
N ALA A 105 1.02 -7.76 27.23
CA ALA A 105 1.22 -8.10 28.65
C ALA A 105 0.54 -9.42 29.05
N LYS A 106 -0.21 -10.05 28.13
CA LYS A 106 -0.85 -11.36 28.33
C LYS A 106 -0.01 -12.53 27.80
N ASP A 107 1.09 -12.26 27.10
CA ASP A 107 2.12 -13.21 26.67
C ASP A 107 3.23 -13.37 27.73
#